data_AF-A0A9D6MM76-F1
#
_entry.id   AF-A0A9D6MM76-F1
#
_cell.length_a   1.000
_cell.length_b   1.000
_cell.length_c   1.000
_cell.angle_alpha   90.00
_cell.angle_beta   90.00
_cell.angle_gamma   90.00
#
_symmetry.space_group_name_H-M   'P 1'
#
loop_
_entity.id
_entity.type
_entity.pdbx_description
1 polymer ?
#
loop_
_entity_poly.entity_id
_entity_poly.type
_entity_poly.pdbx_seq_one_letter_code
_entity_poly.pdbx_strand_id
1 'polypeptide(L)'
;MGSAEFVVTQPRMPCFKLGIRFGRPDIVKRFLQSRRTGFYLAVLLEGEIGVGDSIALTAHEQGGLSVADITNLSTVDSENQELLRRANQSSAFPES
;
A
#
# COMPACT_ATOMS: atom_id res chain seq x y z
N MET A 1 15.05 7.66 -3.81
CA MET A 1 14.78 9.07 -3.41
C MET A 1 16.06 9.54 -2.76
N GLY A 2 16.63 10.67 -3.18
CA GLY A 2 18.00 10.99 -2.77
C GLY A 2 18.95 9.82 -3.07
N SER A 3 19.71 9.36 -2.07
CA SER A 3 20.57 8.17 -2.17
C SER A 3 19.95 6.86 -1.63
N ALA A 4 18.69 6.90 -1.18
CA ALA A 4 17.99 5.73 -0.62
C ALA A 4 17.11 5.01 -1.65
N GLU A 5 16.98 3.69 -1.50
CA GLU A 5 16.09 2.84 -2.29
C GLU A 5 15.03 2.16 -1.42
N PHE A 6 13.82 2.04 -1.97
CA PHE A 6 12.67 1.54 -1.25
C PHE A 6 11.83 0.62 -2.14
N VAL A 7 11.07 -0.27 -1.49
CA VAL A 7 10.06 -1.10 -2.13
C VAL A 7 8.71 -0.92 -1.43
N VAL A 8 7.63 -0.88 -2.22
CA VAL A 8 6.27 -0.89 -1.68
C VAL A 8 5.99 -2.26 -1.07
N THR A 9 5.50 -2.29 0.17
CA THR A 9 5.24 -3.55 0.89
C THR A 9 3.75 -3.85 1.01
N GLN A 10 2.98 -2.92 1.58
CA GLN A 10 1.57 -3.15 1.84
C GLN A 10 0.75 -1.86 1.88
N PRO A 11 -0.56 -1.94 1.61
CA PRO A 11 -1.46 -0.82 1.87
C PRO A 11 -1.46 -0.42 3.34
N ARG A 12 -1.67 0.88 3.60
CA ARG A 12 -1.81 1.37 4.96
C ARG A 12 -3.24 1.17 5.45
N MET A 13 -3.50 0.02 6.08
CA MET A 13 -4.83 -0.26 6.62
C MET A 13 -5.20 0.72 7.76
N PRO A 14 -6.38 1.37 7.70
CA PRO A 14 -6.82 2.30 8.73
C PRO A 14 -7.14 1.57 10.04
N CYS A 15 -6.88 2.24 11.15
CA CYS A 15 -7.20 1.77 12.49
C CYS A 15 -8.07 2.78 13.25
N PHE A 16 -8.57 2.38 14.43
CA PHE A 16 -9.48 3.20 15.23
C PHE A 16 -8.92 4.59 15.62
N LYS A 17 -7.59 4.76 15.66
CA LYS A 17 -6.94 6.05 15.94
C LYS A 17 -7.33 7.13 14.92
N LEU A 18 -7.68 6.74 13.69
CA LEU A 18 -8.20 7.66 12.68
C LEU A 18 -9.54 8.28 13.16
N GLY A 19 -10.42 7.48 13.76
CA GLY A 19 -11.68 7.94 14.33
C GLY A 19 -11.48 8.99 15.43
N ILE A 20 -10.50 8.75 16.32
CA ILE A 20 -10.11 9.69 17.37
C ILE A 20 -9.60 11.01 16.75
N ARG A 21 -8.66 10.92 15.78
CA ARG A 21 -8.03 12.10 15.15
C ARG A 21 -9.04 13.00 14.42
N PHE A 22 -10.06 12.40 13.80
CA PHE A 22 -11.05 13.10 13.00
C PHE A 22 -12.37 13.37 13.73
N GLY A 23 -12.52 12.88 14.99
CA GLY A 23 -13.78 12.99 15.74
C GLY A 23 -14.97 12.34 15.02
N ARG A 24 -14.71 11.30 14.24
CA ARG A 24 -15.67 10.77 13.25
C ARG A 24 -15.69 9.23 13.27
N PRO A 25 -16.78 8.59 13.72
CA PRO A 25 -16.84 7.14 13.85
C PRO A 25 -16.88 6.40 12.50
N ASP A 26 -17.40 7.02 11.44
CA ASP A 26 -17.49 6.41 10.10
C ASP A 26 -16.21 6.58 9.24
N ILE A 27 -15.17 7.24 9.76
CA ILE A 27 -13.97 7.57 8.96
C ILE A 27 -13.23 6.34 8.47
N VAL A 28 -13.17 5.26 9.26
CA VAL A 28 -12.46 4.03 8.88
C VAL A 28 -13.13 3.42 7.64
N LYS A 29 -14.47 3.29 7.65
CA LYS A 29 -15.24 2.79 6.52
C LYS A 29 -15.06 3.66 5.28
N ARG A 30 -15.16 4.99 5.43
CA ARG A 30 -14.95 5.94 4.32
C ARG A 30 -13.54 5.86 3.74
N PHE A 31 -12.53 5.73 4.59
CA PHE A 31 -11.14 5.65 4.18
C PHE A 31 -10.89 4.40 3.32
N LEU A 32 -11.40 3.25 3.77
CA LEU A 32 -11.37 1.99 3.00
C LEU A 32 -12.12 2.11 1.67
N GLN A 33 -13.36 2.61 1.68
CA GLN A 33 -14.17 2.79 0.47
C GLN A 33 -13.52 3.74 -0.56
N SER A 34 -12.77 4.74 -0.10
CA SER A 34 -12.07 5.66 -0.99
C SER A 34 -10.92 5.01 -1.77
N ARG A 35 -10.37 3.90 -1.26
CA ARG A 35 -9.15 3.24 -1.76
C ARG A 35 -7.90 4.13 -1.74
N ARG A 36 -7.97 5.29 -1.08
CA ARG A 36 -6.87 6.27 -0.91
C ARG A 36 -6.18 6.05 0.43
N THR A 37 -5.75 4.82 0.68
CA THR A 37 -5.20 4.40 1.97
C THR A 37 -3.74 4.83 2.15
N GLY A 38 -3.02 4.97 1.03
CA GLY A 38 -1.56 5.05 1.04
C GLY A 38 -0.93 3.67 1.24
N PHE A 39 0.38 3.62 1.38
CA PHE A 39 1.14 2.38 1.49
C PHE A 39 2.41 2.60 2.32
N TYR A 40 2.98 1.49 2.79
CA TYR A 40 4.28 1.48 3.43
C TYR A 40 5.38 1.13 2.44
N LEU A 41 6.58 1.59 2.79
CA LEU A 41 7.82 1.30 2.08
C LEU A 41 8.75 0.54 3.03
N ALA A 42 9.37 -0.54 2.56
CA ALA A 42 10.56 -1.09 3.18
C ALA A 42 11.80 -0.45 2.57
N VAL A 43 12.84 -0.30 3.39
CA VAL A 43 14.14 0.22 2.95
C VAL A 43 14.91 -0.94 2.32
N LEU A 44 15.24 -0.81 1.04
CA LEU A 44 16.13 -1.75 0.35
C LEU A 44 17.58 -1.30 0.48
N LEU A 45 17.81 0.00 0.38
CA LEU A 45 19.12 0.63 0.57
C LEU A 45 18.95 1.89 1.41
N GLU A 46 19.66 1.92 2.54
CA GLU A 46 19.73 3.11 3.39
C GLU A 46 20.47 4.25 2.68
N GLY A 47 20.08 5.48 2.98
CA GLY A 47 20.67 6.67 2.38
C GLY A 47 20.04 7.95 2.95
N GLU A 48 20.41 9.07 2.36
CA GLU A 48 19.91 10.39 2.74
C GLU A 48 18.77 10.81 1.80
N ILE A 49 17.75 11.43 2.40
CA ILE A 49 16.60 12.00 1.69
C ILE A 49 16.37 13.44 2.16
N GLY A 50 16.01 14.32 1.23
CA GLY A 50 15.75 15.73 1.46
C GLY A 50 14.39 16.18 0.92
N VAL A 51 13.93 17.34 1.40
CA VAL A 51 12.75 17.99 0.85
C VAL A 51 13.01 18.38 -0.61
N GLY A 52 12.11 17.98 -1.50
CA GLY A 52 12.23 18.26 -2.93
C GLY A 52 12.90 17.16 -3.75
N ASP A 53 13.44 16.12 -3.10
CA ASP A 53 13.96 14.96 -3.83
C ASP A 53 12.86 14.30 -4.65
N SER A 54 13.16 14.04 -5.92
CA SER A 54 12.24 13.34 -6.81
C SER A 54 12.11 11.87 -6.43
N ILE A 55 10.89 11.35 -6.56
CA ILE A 55 10.62 9.92 -6.50
C ILE A 55 10.71 9.38 -7.93
N ALA A 56 11.67 8.50 -8.17
CA ALA A 56 11.81 7.79 -9.44
C ALA A 56 11.47 6.31 -9.24
N LEU A 57 10.68 5.76 -10.17
CA LEU A 57 10.39 4.33 -10.22
C LEU A 57 11.56 3.62 -10.91
N THR A 58 12.34 2.84 -10.17
CA THR A 58 13.53 2.15 -10.69
C THR A 58 13.24 0.71 -11.12
N ALA A 59 12.24 0.07 -10.52
CA ALA A 59 11.80 -1.28 -10.86
C ALA A 59 10.27 -1.38 -10.79
N HIS A 60 9.67 -2.12 -11.72
CA HIS A 60 8.25 -2.41 -11.74
C HIS A 60 7.99 -3.73 -12.48
N GLU A 61 7.17 -4.59 -11.89
CA GLU A 61 6.75 -5.85 -12.51
C GLU A 61 5.61 -5.61 -13.50
N GLN A 62 5.78 -6.01 -14.76
CA GLN A 62 4.70 -5.92 -15.75
C GLN A 62 3.54 -6.82 -15.34
N GLY A 63 2.33 -6.26 -15.26
CA GLY A 63 1.14 -6.98 -14.79
C GLY A 63 1.04 -7.11 -13.26
N GLY A 64 1.94 -6.46 -12.52
CA GLY A 64 1.91 -6.39 -11.06
C GLY A 64 0.61 -5.79 -10.52
N LEU A 65 0.34 -6.06 -9.24
CA LEU A 65 -0.86 -5.59 -8.55
C LEU A 65 -0.67 -4.18 -8.03
N SER A 66 -1.70 -3.36 -8.15
CA SER A 66 -1.69 -2.04 -7.55
C SER A 66 -2.00 -2.12 -6.05
N VAL A 67 -1.58 -1.10 -5.29
CA VAL A 67 -1.97 -0.95 -3.88
C VAL A 67 -3.50 -0.93 -3.71
N ALA A 68 -4.22 -0.36 -4.69
CA ALA A 68 -5.68 -0.33 -4.68
C ALA A 68 -6.28 -1.73 -4.85
N ASP A 69 -5.68 -2.59 -5.67
CA ASP A 69 -6.11 -3.98 -5.84
C ASP A 69 -6.03 -4.75 -4.53
N ILE A 70 -4.90 -4.64 -3.82
CA ILE A 70 -4.71 -5.31 -2.52
C ILE A 70 -5.65 -4.75 -1.46
N THR A 71 -5.89 -3.43 -1.47
CA THR A 71 -6.85 -2.79 -0.58
C THR A 71 -8.28 -3.31 -0.83
N ASN A 72 -8.66 -3.58 -2.08
CA ASN A 72 -9.99 -4.10 -2.42
C ASN A 72 -10.20 -5.52 -1.89
N LEU A 73 -9.18 -6.39 -1.99
CA LEU A 73 -9.21 -7.74 -1.44
C LEU A 73 -9.46 -7.76 0.07
N SER A 74 -8.99 -6.73 0.79
CA SER A 74 -9.19 -6.64 2.25
C SER A 74 -10.53 -6.00 2.66
N THR A 75 -11.37 -5.61 1.70
CA THR A 75 -12.55 -4.77 1.99
C THR A 75 -13.81 -5.15 1.20
N VAL A 76 -13.89 -4.72 -0.06
CA VAL A 76 -15.12 -4.69 -0.85
C VAL A 76 -15.27 -5.95 -1.70
N ASP A 77 -14.15 -6.56 -2.09
CA ASP A 77 -14.11 -7.64 -3.07
C ASP A 77 -13.19 -8.76 -2.60
N SER A 78 -13.36 -9.15 -1.32
CA SER A 78 -12.57 -10.21 -0.69
C SER A 78 -12.76 -11.58 -1.31
N GLU A 79 -13.81 -11.76 -2.12
CA GLU A 79 -14.11 -13.01 -2.82
C GLU A 79 -13.64 -13.03 -4.28
N ASN A 80 -12.95 -11.99 -4.75
CA ASN A 80 -12.44 -11.91 -6.12
C ASN A 80 -11.36 -12.97 -6.36
N GLN A 81 -11.79 -14.13 -6.87
CA GLN A 81 -10.91 -15.28 -7.06
C GLN A 81 -9.76 -14.99 -8.02
N GLU A 82 -9.99 -14.20 -9.07
CA GLU A 82 -8.93 -13.86 -10.01
C GLU A 82 -7.89 -12.93 -9.37
N LEU A 83 -8.33 -11.95 -8.58
CA LEU A 83 -7.43 -11.03 -7.91
C LEU A 83 -6.65 -11.72 -6.78
N LEU A 84 -7.28 -12.63 -6.04
CA LEU A 84 -6.62 -13.50 -5.06
C LEU A 84 -5.58 -14.40 -5.73
N ARG A 85 -5.92 -15.00 -6.87
CA ARG A 85 -4.99 -15.84 -7.65
C ARG A 85 -3.77 -15.04 -8.09
N ARG A 86 -3.96 -13.83 -8.62
CA ARG A 86 -2.86 -12.93 -9.00
C ARG A 86 -2.03 -12.51 -7.78
N ALA A 87 -2.66 -12.24 -6.63
CA ALA A 87 -1.95 -11.88 -5.39
C ALA A 87 -1.04 -13.01 -4.92
N ASN A 88 -1.53 -14.25 -4.90
CA ASN A 88 -0.74 -15.42 -4.52
C ASN A 88 0.40 -15.74 -5.50
N GLN A 89 0.32 -15.26 -6.74
CA GLN A 89 1.36 -15.46 -7.77
C GLN A 89 2.43 -14.36 -7.74
N SER A 90 2.22 -13.27 -7.00
CA SER A 90 3.18 -12.18 -6.90
C SER A 90 4.27 -12.48 -5.87
N SER A 91 5.53 -12.26 -6.26
CA SER A 91 6.70 -12.38 -5.38
C SER A 91 6.89 -11.18 -4.45
N ALA A 92 6.00 -10.18 -4.50
CA ALA A 92 6.14 -8.91 -3.79
C ALA A 92 5.70 -8.93 -2.32
N PHE A 93 5.12 -10.02 -1.83
CA PHE A 93 4.65 -10.11 -0.45
C PHE A 93 5.75 -10.58 0.50
N PRO A 94 6.02 -9.85 1.61
CA PRO A 94 6.89 -10.36 2.66
C PRO A 94 6.28 -11.61 3.30
N GLU A 95 7.13 -12.58 3.69
CA GLU A 95 6.69 -13.66 4.59
C GLU A 95 6.22 -13.04 5.92
N SER A 96 5.05 -13.48 6.39
CA SER A 96 4.38 -12.94 7.59
C SER A 96 5.02 -13.41 8.89
#